data_AF-A0A2S1LK80-F1
#
_entry.id   AF-A0A2S1LK80-F1
#
_cell.length_a   1.000
_cell.length_b   1.000
_cell.length_c   1.000
_cell.angle_alpha   90.00
_cell.angle_beta   90.00
_cell.angle_gamma   90.00
#
_symmetry.space_group_name_H-M   'P 1'
#
loop_
_entity.id
_entity.type
_entity.pdbx_description
1 polymer ?
#
loop_
_entity_poly.entity_id
_entity_poly.type
_entity_poly.pdbx_seq_one_letter_code
_entity_poly.pdbx_strand_id
1 'polypeptide(L)'
;MEAIKENNKQDIAAKKEERNEEEAVAEGLKLVIDQAKIKCDFCVNPEGVLKVNFDTPTTQDKKTATVVEKDMKSLIFTGNCKKSPNMALPCASVMQLGEWQNTGTLLVQDKSPLLKQSTIPCLYGGSTIEITDSGQRSVPSNVTTAAAPIPTMAAELVAVYFGKKVVTPLYEEAEETVTAKKGENQDKITARFISEQKLKKEHVLSYIPDKAFKTAVGGETIKIKYRKKTKDIVSFEKVKKYKSKRKSGLLQFTMGIKEI
;
A
#
# COMPACT_ATOMS: atom_id res chain seq x y z
N MET A 1 -2.07 -31.91 12.23
CA MET A 1 -1.86 -30.44 12.22
C MET A 1 -0.41 -30.02 12.46
N GLU A 2 0.41 -30.84 13.14
CA GLU A 2 1.83 -30.52 13.40
C GLU A 2 2.70 -30.58 12.14
N ALA A 3 2.50 -31.55 11.25
CA ALA A 3 3.24 -31.65 9.98
C ALA A 3 3.03 -30.45 9.03
N ILE A 4 1.86 -29.80 9.06
CA ILE A 4 1.56 -28.61 8.25
C ILE A 4 2.29 -27.38 8.80
N LYS A 5 2.45 -27.28 10.13
CA LYS A 5 3.19 -26.19 10.77
C LYS A 5 4.69 -26.30 10.53
N GLU A 6 5.24 -27.52 10.54
CA GLU A 6 6.67 -27.75 10.31
C GLU A 6 7.06 -27.49 8.84
N ASN A 7 6.24 -27.95 7.88
CA ASN A 7 6.46 -27.68 6.45
C ASN A 7 6.38 -26.17 6.14
N ASN A 8 5.40 -25.45 6.70
CA ASN A 8 5.31 -23.99 6.54
C ASN A 8 6.53 -23.25 7.13
N LYS A 9 7.12 -23.76 8.21
CA LYS A 9 8.31 -23.16 8.83
C LYS A 9 9.56 -23.36 7.99
N GLN A 10 9.70 -24.53 7.36
CA GLN A 10 10.79 -24.84 6.43
C GLN A 10 10.67 -24.01 5.14
N ASP A 11 9.47 -23.87 4.57
CA ASP A 11 9.23 -23.04 3.38
C ASP A 11 9.52 -21.55 3.62
N ILE A 12 9.20 -21.04 4.82
CA ILE A 12 9.52 -19.65 5.20
C ILE A 12 11.04 -19.46 5.40
N ALA A 13 11.74 -20.47 5.92
CA ALA A 13 13.19 -20.41 6.10
C ALA A 13 13.90 -20.40 4.74
N ALA A 14 13.54 -21.31 3.83
CA ALA A 14 14.09 -21.36 2.47
C ALA A 14 13.87 -20.03 1.71
N LYS A 15 12.67 -19.46 1.79
CA LYS A 15 12.37 -18.15 1.16
C LYS A 15 13.13 -16.97 1.77
N LYS A 16 13.58 -17.08 3.03
CA LYS A 16 14.41 -16.04 3.65
C LYS A 16 15.86 -16.17 3.19
N GLU A 17 16.37 -17.39 3.07
CA GLU A 17 17.73 -17.64 2.54
C GLU A 17 17.83 -17.17 1.10
N GLU A 18 16.88 -17.55 0.24
CA GLU A 18 16.81 -17.08 -1.16
C GLU A 18 16.81 -15.55 -1.24
N ARG A 19 15.98 -14.87 -0.44
CA ARG A 19 15.95 -13.40 -0.41
C ARG A 19 17.27 -12.79 0.08
N ASN A 20 17.91 -13.39 1.09
CA ASN A 20 19.19 -12.89 1.59
C ASN A 20 20.28 -13.01 0.53
N GLU A 21 20.29 -14.08 -0.25
CA GLU A 21 21.21 -14.26 -1.38
C GLU A 21 20.96 -13.22 -2.47
N GLU A 22 19.70 -13.01 -2.85
CA GLU A 22 19.31 -11.97 -3.81
C GLU A 22 19.72 -10.57 -3.33
N GLU A 23 19.49 -10.27 -2.04
CA GLU A 23 19.86 -9.00 -1.43
C GLU A 23 21.39 -8.80 -1.41
N ALA A 24 22.17 -9.86 -1.16
CA ALA A 24 23.63 -9.78 -1.19
C ALA A 24 24.16 -9.53 -2.60
N VAL A 25 23.59 -10.19 -3.61
CA VAL A 25 23.91 -9.95 -5.03
C VAL A 25 23.55 -8.51 -5.41
N ALA A 26 22.35 -8.05 -5.05
CA ALA A 26 21.91 -6.69 -5.29
C ALA A 26 22.80 -5.65 -4.58
N GLU A 27 23.33 -5.98 -3.40
CA GLU A 27 24.24 -5.12 -2.66
C GLU A 27 25.58 -4.92 -3.39
N GLY A 28 26.15 -5.98 -3.95
CA GLY A 28 27.38 -5.93 -4.75
C GLY A 28 27.23 -5.09 -6.03
N LEU A 29 26.01 -5.05 -6.59
CA LEU A 29 25.64 -4.29 -7.78
C LEU A 29 25.27 -2.83 -7.51
N LYS A 30 25.36 -2.34 -6.27
CA LYS A 30 25.10 -0.93 -5.96
C LYS A 30 26.16 -0.04 -6.63
N LEU A 31 25.67 1.02 -7.30
CA LEU A 31 26.52 2.09 -7.82
C LEU A 31 27.27 2.78 -6.69
N VAL A 32 28.54 3.08 -6.94
CA VAL A 32 29.38 3.78 -5.97
C VAL A 32 29.23 5.28 -6.19
N ILE A 33 28.95 6.01 -5.13
CA ILE A 33 28.78 7.47 -5.16
C ILE A 33 29.90 8.16 -4.39
N ASP A 34 29.98 9.49 -4.52
CA ASP A 34 30.96 10.30 -3.81
C ASP A 34 30.94 10.07 -2.28
N GLN A 35 32.14 10.05 -1.70
CA GLN A 35 32.40 9.69 -0.30
C GLN A 35 32.14 8.22 0.06
N ALA A 36 32.18 7.32 -0.91
CA ALA A 36 32.21 5.88 -0.67
C ALA A 36 33.44 5.48 0.17
N LYS A 37 33.33 4.41 0.96
CA LYS A 37 34.44 3.91 1.77
C LYS A 37 35.18 2.81 1.02
N ILE A 38 36.50 2.92 1.06
CA ILE A 38 37.42 1.96 0.44
C ILE A 38 38.34 1.36 1.50
N LYS A 39 38.85 0.16 1.24
CA LYS A 39 39.71 -0.56 2.17
C LYS A 39 40.99 -1.05 1.49
N CYS A 40 42.12 -0.90 2.18
CA CYS A 40 43.43 -1.40 1.80
C CYS A 40 44.14 -2.03 3.00
N ASP A 41 44.35 -3.35 3.00
CA ASP A 41 44.94 -4.07 4.14
C ASP A 41 46.42 -3.70 4.40
N PHE A 42 47.11 -3.20 3.37
CA PHE A 42 48.50 -2.77 3.43
C PHE A 42 48.69 -1.29 3.76
N CYS A 43 47.61 -0.58 4.07
CA CYS A 43 47.70 0.71 4.74
C CYS A 43 47.73 0.52 6.26
N VAL A 44 48.47 1.37 6.98
CA VAL A 44 48.45 1.42 8.44
C VAL A 44 47.04 1.75 8.94
N ASN A 45 46.36 2.68 8.25
CA ASN A 45 44.93 2.90 8.42
C ASN A 45 44.18 2.30 7.22
N PRO A 46 43.55 1.12 7.37
CA PRO A 46 43.04 0.38 6.23
C PRO A 46 41.85 1.07 5.55
N GLU A 47 41.15 1.98 6.24
CA GLU A 47 40.01 2.70 5.67
C GLU A 47 40.43 3.97 4.93
N GLY A 48 39.83 4.19 3.76
CA GLY A 48 39.97 5.38 2.95
C GLY A 48 38.62 5.86 2.40
N VAL A 49 38.65 6.99 1.73
CA VAL A 49 37.47 7.61 1.12
C VAL A 49 37.68 7.78 -0.37
N LEU A 50 36.69 7.37 -1.16
CA LEU A 50 36.64 7.63 -2.59
C LEU A 50 35.96 8.98 -2.85
N LYS A 51 36.68 9.88 -3.50
CA LYS A 51 36.21 11.19 -3.94
C LYS A 51 36.06 11.20 -5.46
N VAL A 52 34.89 11.60 -5.94
CA VAL A 52 34.61 11.68 -7.38
C VAL A 52 34.99 13.07 -7.89
N ASN A 53 35.95 13.13 -8.81
CA ASN A 53 36.44 14.38 -9.40
C ASN A 53 35.85 14.63 -10.79
N PHE A 54 35.46 13.58 -11.51
CA PHE A 54 34.83 13.66 -12.82
C PHE A 54 33.39 14.19 -12.71
N ASP A 55 32.94 14.94 -13.72
CA ASP A 55 31.65 15.63 -13.66
C ASP A 55 30.50 14.73 -14.09
N THR A 56 30.17 13.75 -13.26
CA THR A 56 29.14 12.75 -13.51
C THR A 56 27.76 13.16 -13.00
N PRO A 57 26.67 12.57 -13.57
CA PRO A 57 25.34 12.72 -13.01
C PRO A 57 25.29 12.26 -11.56
N THR A 58 24.39 12.90 -10.81
CA THR A 58 24.24 12.64 -9.38
C THR A 58 23.26 11.51 -9.12
N THR A 59 23.64 10.59 -8.24
CA THR A 59 22.77 9.59 -7.63
C THR A 59 22.63 9.94 -6.15
N GLN A 60 21.41 10.20 -5.67
CA GLN A 60 21.14 10.66 -4.30
C GLN A 60 21.95 11.92 -3.92
N ASP A 61 21.88 12.96 -4.76
CA ASP A 61 22.56 14.26 -4.58
C ASP A 61 24.09 14.20 -4.54
N LYS A 62 24.69 13.06 -4.90
CA LYS A 62 26.14 12.86 -4.95
C LYS A 62 26.58 12.34 -6.31
N LYS A 63 27.77 12.74 -6.76
CA LYS A 63 28.34 12.32 -8.05
C LYS A 63 28.57 10.80 -8.08
N THR A 64 28.38 10.20 -9.25
CA THR A 64 28.57 8.76 -9.46
C THR A 64 30.03 8.47 -9.82
N ALA A 65 30.68 7.53 -9.14
CA ALA A 65 32.07 7.19 -9.42
C ALA A 65 32.20 6.36 -10.71
N THR A 66 33.27 6.60 -11.48
CA THR A 66 33.54 5.88 -12.75
C THR A 66 34.97 5.39 -12.81
N VAL A 67 35.30 4.59 -13.82
CA VAL A 67 36.66 4.07 -14.07
C VAL A 67 37.75 5.13 -14.22
N VAL A 68 37.36 6.39 -14.47
CA VAL A 68 38.30 7.52 -14.56
C VAL A 68 38.91 7.84 -13.19
N GLU A 69 38.22 7.48 -12.10
CA GLU A 69 38.64 7.72 -10.71
C GLU A 69 39.72 6.70 -10.28
N LYS A 70 40.93 6.81 -10.83
CA LYS A 70 42.07 5.94 -10.52
C LYS A 70 43.32 6.68 -10.06
N ASP A 71 43.14 7.93 -9.64
CA ASP A 71 44.23 8.79 -9.19
C ASP A 71 44.29 8.90 -7.66
N MET A 72 45.45 9.33 -7.17
CA MET A 72 45.69 9.66 -5.76
C MET A 72 44.74 10.73 -5.20
N LYS A 73 44.16 11.55 -6.09
CA LYS A 73 43.16 12.57 -5.73
C LYS A 73 41.78 11.98 -5.49
N SER A 74 41.50 10.81 -6.05
CA SER A 74 40.21 10.14 -5.99
C SER A 74 40.20 9.10 -4.88
N LEU A 75 41.27 8.32 -4.70
CA LEU A 75 41.38 7.35 -3.61
C LEU A 75 42.18 7.96 -2.45
N ILE A 76 41.49 8.47 -1.44
CA ILE A 76 42.11 9.20 -0.33
C ILE A 76 42.33 8.26 0.86
N PHE A 77 43.59 7.91 1.12
CA PHE A 77 44.01 7.19 2.32
C PHE A 77 44.79 8.12 3.25
N THR A 78 44.46 8.10 4.54
CA THR A 78 45.11 8.94 5.57
C THR A 78 46.30 8.27 6.25
N GLY A 79 46.52 6.98 6.02
CA GLY A 79 47.61 6.21 6.62
C GLY A 79 48.84 6.05 5.73
N ASN A 80 49.90 5.52 6.33
CA ASN A 80 51.13 5.17 5.63
C ASN A 80 51.05 3.78 4.98
N CYS A 81 51.83 3.57 3.92
CA CYS A 81 51.92 2.27 3.29
C CYS A 81 52.86 1.36 4.07
N LYS A 82 52.38 0.18 4.49
CA LYS A 82 53.18 -0.81 5.22
C LYS A 82 54.34 -1.36 4.39
N LYS A 83 54.21 -1.33 3.06
CA LYS A 83 55.26 -1.78 2.13
C LYS A 83 56.36 -0.74 1.93
N SER A 84 56.11 0.52 2.30
CA SER A 84 57.14 1.56 2.21
C SER A 84 58.28 1.30 3.20
N PRO A 85 59.52 1.72 2.90
CA PRO A 85 60.64 1.59 3.82
C PRO A 85 60.30 2.17 5.19
N ASN A 86 60.40 1.35 6.23
CA ASN A 86 60.04 1.70 7.62
C ASN A 86 58.62 2.28 7.81
N MET A 87 57.68 1.99 6.89
CA MET A 87 56.32 2.55 6.91
C MET A 87 56.29 4.09 6.94
N ALA A 88 57.33 4.73 6.40
CA ALA A 88 57.53 6.17 6.52
C ALA A 88 56.70 6.99 5.52
N LEU A 89 56.27 6.39 4.40
CA LEU A 89 55.64 7.13 3.32
C LEU A 89 54.11 7.03 3.37
N PRO A 90 53.39 8.16 3.20
CA PRO A 90 51.93 8.16 3.14
C PRO A 90 51.46 7.42 1.88
N CYS A 91 50.38 6.64 1.99
CA CYS A 91 49.79 5.94 0.84
C CYS A 91 49.46 6.91 -0.30
N ALA A 92 49.02 8.12 0.06
CA ALA A 92 48.76 9.24 -0.85
C ALA A 92 49.91 9.58 -1.80
N SER A 93 51.16 9.28 -1.46
CA SER A 93 52.34 9.67 -2.24
C SER A 93 53.05 8.52 -2.95
N VAL A 94 52.76 7.27 -2.59
CA VAL A 94 53.44 6.08 -3.14
C VAL A 94 52.53 5.13 -3.87
N MET A 95 51.21 5.28 -3.75
CA MET A 95 50.28 4.37 -4.41
C MET A 95 50.47 4.39 -5.93
N GLN A 96 50.51 3.21 -6.52
CA GLN A 96 50.47 3.02 -7.96
C GLN A 96 49.25 2.16 -8.22
N LEU A 97 48.24 2.73 -8.85
CA LEU A 97 46.95 2.07 -9.07
C LEU A 97 46.92 1.48 -10.48
N GLY A 98 46.37 0.27 -10.62
CA GLY A 98 46.08 -0.34 -11.91
C GLY A 98 44.74 0.10 -12.47
N GLU A 99 44.12 -0.75 -13.28
CA GLU A 99 42.77 -0.53 -13.80
C GLU A 99 41.72 -1.13 -12.87
N TRP A 100 40.54 -0.50 -12.85
CA TRP A 100 39.37 -1.02 -12.14
C TRP A 100 38.89 -2.33 -12.76
N GLN A 101 38.48 -3.26 -11.90
CA GLN A 101 37.92 -4.56 -12.25
C GLN A 101 36.47 -4.65 -11.76
N ASN A 102 35.66 -5.52 -12.37
CA ASN A 102 34.25 -5.75 -12.04
C ASN A 102 33.40 -4.46 -12.08
N THR A 103 33.59 -3.63 -13.10
CA THR A 103 32.88 -2.37 -13.30
C THR A 103 31.50 -2.59 -13.91
N GLY A 104 30.62 -1.59 -13.82
CA GLY A 104 29.30 -1.64 -14.44
C GLY A 104 29.34 -1.69 -15.97
N THR A 105 28.37 -2.38 -16.55
CA THR A 105 28.16 -2.44 -18.01
C THR A 105 27.40 -1.24 -18.55
N LEU A 106 26.61 -0.57 -17.70
CA LEU A 106 25.96 0.70 -18.04
C LEU A 106 27.02 1.77 -18.28
N LEU A 107 26.76 2.73 -19.17
CA LEU A 107 27.66 3.86 -19.41
C LEU A 107 27.09 5.12 -18.75
N VAL A 108 27.88 5.72 -17.87
CA VAL A 108 27.63 7.03 -17.28
C VAL A 108 28.56 8.01 -17.99
N GLN A 109 28.01 8.81 -18.91
CA GLN A 109 28.79 9.72 -19.77
C GLN A 109 29.94 9.02 -20.50
N ASP A 110 29.61 7.93 -21.19
CA ASP A 110 30.56 7.11 -21.96
C ASP A 110 31.66 6.43 -21.12
N LYS A 111 31.51 6.41 -19.79
CA LYS A 111 32.42 5.72 -18.87
C LYS A 111 31.67 4.67 -18.05
N SER A 112 32.31 3.54 -17.81
CA SER A 112 31.76 2.52 -16.91
C SER A 112 31.74 3.04 -15.46
N PRO A 113 30.59 2.97 -14.76
CA PRO A 113 30.50 3.33 -13.36
C PRO A 113 31.13 2.24 -12.49
N LEU A 114 31.54 2.64 -11.29
CA LEU A 114 32.02 1.70 -10.27
C LEU A 114 30.83 1.10 -9.53
N LEU A 115 30.93 -0.19 -9.24
CA LEU A 115 29.99 -0.96 -8.42
C LEU A 115 30.64 -1.28 -7.08
N LYS A 116 29.86 -1.64 -6.06
CA LYS A 116 30.40 -2.03 -4.74
C LYS A 116 31.39 -3.21 -4.85
N GLN A 117 31.13 -4.14 -5.76
CA GLN A 117 32.04 -5.26 -6.07
C GLN A 117 33.29 -4.88 -6.89
N SER A 118 33.40 -3.63 -7.35
CA SER A 118 34.55 -3.18 -8.13
C SER A 118 35.78 -3.08 -7.25
N THR A 119 36.91 -3.52 -7.80
CA THR A 119 38.19 -3.55 -7.11
C THR A 119 39.29 -2.93 -7.97
N ILE A 120 40.33 -2.40 -7.33
CA ILE A 120 41.49 -1.83 -8.03
C ILE A 120 42.79 -2.31 -7.40
N PRO A 121 43.72 -2.89 -8.17
CA PRO A 121 44.99 -3.34 -7.63
C PRO A 121 45.93 -2.15 -7.36
N CYS A 122 46.57 -2.15 -6.20
CA CYS A 122 47.69 -1.29 -5.85
C CYS A 122 49.00 -2.02 -6.15
N LEU A 123 49.67 -1.63 -7.23
CA LEU A 123 50.92 -2.21 -7.72
C LEU A 123 52.10 -1.98 -6.76
N TYR A 124 52.11 -0.84 -6.06
CA TYR A 124 53.15 -0.55 -5.07
C TYR A 124 53.00 -1.40 -3.79
N GLY A 125 51.77 -1.45 -3.25
CA GLY A 125 51.45 -2.22 -2.04
C GLY A 125 51.36 -3.72 -2.27
N GLY A 126 51.17 -4.15 -3.53
CA GLY A 126 50.91 -5.54 -3.89
C GLY A 126 49.54 -6.04 -3.41
N SER A 127 48.58 -5.14 -3.24
CA SER A 127 47.28 -5.43 -2.60
C SER A 127 46.12 -4.92 -3.42
N THR A 128 44.97 -5.57 -3.31
CA THR A 128 43.73 -5.11 -3.94
C THR A 128 42.98 -4.17 -3.01
N ILE A 129 42.52 -3.04 -3.54
CA ILE A 129 41.67 -2.09 -2.84
C ILE A 129 40.22 -2.44 -3.16
N GLU A 130 39.42 -2.57 -2.12
CA GLU A 130 38.00 -2.95 -2.20
C GLU A 130 37.10 -1.81 -1.74
N ILE A 131 35.88 -1.76 -2.28
CA ILE A 131 34.87 -0.78 -1.88
C ILE A 131 33.99 -1.42 -0.82
N THR A 132 34.14 -0.99 0.43
CA THR A 132 33.40 -1.56 1.57
C THR A 132 32.01 -0.95 1.71
N ASP A 133 31.86 0.32 1.33
CA ASP A 133 30.59 1.03 1.37
C ASP A 133 30.40 1.83 0.08
N SER A 134 29.30 1.56 -0.63
CA SER A 134 28.91 2.28 -1.86
C SER A 134 28.60 3.76 -1.63
N GLY A 135 28.40 4.19 -0.37
CA GLY A 135 28.02 5.55 0.00
C GLY A 135 26.52 5.84 -0.16
N GLN A 136 25.77 4.95 -0.85
CA GLN A 136 24.32 5.06 -1.00
C GLN A 136 23.60 4.88 0.33
N ARG A 137 22.60 5.72 0.57
CA ARG A 137 21.75 5.64 1.76
C ARG A 137 20.54 4.79 1.46
N SER A 138 20.28 3.79 2.30
CA SER A 138 19.04 3.01 2.29
C SER A 138 17.91 3.72 3.07
N VAL A 139 18.26 4.79 3.80
CA VAL A 139 17.31 5.56 4.59
C VAL A 139 16.91 6.82 3.81
N PRO A 140 15.61 7.05 3.56
CA PRO A 140 15.15 8.30 2.99
C PRO A 140 15.58 9.49 3.87
N SER A 141 16.21 10.50 3.26
CA SER A 141 16.90 11.61 3.93
C SER A 141 16.00 12.48 4.81
N ASN A 142 14.68 12.37 4.66
CA ASN A 142 13.69 12.82 5.62
C ASN A 142 12.36 12.22 5.15
N VAL A 143 11.94 11.07 5.68
CA VAL A 143 10.49 10.84 5.72
C VAL A 143 10.04 11.72 6.87
N THR A 144 9.71 12.97 6.54
CA THR A 144 8.78 13.68 7.40
C THR A 144 7.58 12.76 7.42
N THR A 145 7.37 12.04 8.51
CA THR A 145 6.07 11.46 8.83
C THR A 145 5.13 12.63 9.17
N ALA A 146 5.10 13.66 8.32
CA ALA A 146 3.83 14.22 7.92
C ALA A 146 3.10 13.01 7.34
N ALA A 147 2.45 12.23 8.23
CA ALA A 147 1.38 11.34 7.86
C ALA A 147 0.65 12.10 6.76
N ALA A 148 0.69 11.57 5.52
CA ALA A 148 0.11 12.22 4.34
C ALA A 148 -1.15 12.90 4.85
N PRO A 149 -1.22 14.25 4.84
CA PRO A 149 -1.96 15.02 5.83
C PRO A 149 -3.20 14.24 6.14
N ILE A 150 -3.27 13.58 7.32
CA ILE A 150 -4.52 12.96 7.76
C ILE A 150 -5.46 14.12 7.55
N PRO A 151 -6.41 14.04 6.61
CA PRO A 151 -7.12 15.22 6.15
C PRO A 151 -7.60 15.87 7.42
N THR A 152 -6.96 16.97 7.80
CA THR A 152 -7.31 17.67 9.00
C THR A 152 -8.67 18.13 8.60
N MET A 153 -9.68 17.51 9.19
CA MET A 153 -11.04 17.93 9.04
C MET A 153 -11.14 19.26 9.81
N ALA A 154 -10.35 20.27 9.42
CA ALA A 154 -10.90 21.58 9.13
C ALA A 154 -11.99 21.32 8.09
N ALA A 155 -13.10 20.81 8.58
CA ALA A 155 -14.34 20.71 7.87
C ALA A 155 -14.76 22.17 7.65
N GLU A 156 -14.17 22.82 6.66
CA GLU A 156 -14.98 23.71 5.88
C GLU A 156 -16.15 22.86 5.42
N LEU A 157 -17.32 23.08 6.04
CA LEU A 157 -18.58 22.50 5.61
C LEU A 157 -18.85 23.04 4.20
N VAL A 158 -18.23 22.41 3.18
CA VAL A 158 -18.32 22.86 1.79
C VAL A 158 -19.73 22.63 1.23
N ALA A 159 -20.53 21.76 1.83
CA ALA A 159 -22.00 21.78 1.73
C ALA A 159 -22.61 20.77 2.70
N VAL A 160 -23.59 21.21 3.50
CA VAL A 160 -24.49 20.29 4.20
C VAL A 160 -25.57 19.89 3.21
N TYR A 161 -25.57 18.62 2.78
CA TYR A 161 -26.63 18.07 1.96
C TYR A 161 -27.67 17.42 2.87
N PHE A 162 -28.81 18.09 3.07
CA PHE A 162 -29.98 17.46 3.66
C PHE A 162 -30.65 16.58 2.61
N GLY A 163 -30.16 15.35 2.45
CA GLY A 163 -30.87 14.33 1.69
C GLY A 163 -32.11 13.90 2.47
N LYS A 164 -33.30 14.02 1.86
CA LYS A 164 -34.51 13.43 2.44
C LYS A 164 -34.33 11.91 2.39
N LYS A 165 -34.20 11.27 3.56
CA LYS A 165 -34.11 9.81 3.66
C LYS A 165 -35.44 9.23 3.23
N VAL A 166 -35.46 8.49 2.12
CA VAL A 166 -36.65 7.76 1.66
C VAL A 166 -36.42 6.29 1.95
N VAL A 167 -37.27 5.72 2.81
CA VAL A 167 -37.27 4.28 3.11
C VAL A 167 -38.41 3.65 2.35
N THR A 168 -38.09 2.84 1.35
CA THR A 168 -39.07 2.09 0.56
C THR A 168 -39.06 0.62 1.02
N PRO A 169 -40.14 0.12 1.64
CA PRO A 169 -40.24 -1.29 2.00
C PRO A 169 -40.43 -2.14 0.74
N LEU A 170 -39.62 -3.19 0.60
CA LEU A 170 -39.74 -4.18 -0.47
C LEU A 170 -40.55 -5.39 0.02
N TYR A 171 -41.54 -5.80 -0.77
CA TYR A 171 -42.44 -6.90 -0.47
C TYR A 171 -42.29 -8.01 -1.52
N GLU A 172 -42.25 -9.25 -1.06
CA GLU A 172 -42.29 -10.45 -1.89
C GLU A 172 -43.58 -11.22 -1.61
N GLU A 173 -44.08 -11.95 -2.61
CA GLU A 173 -45.27 -12.80 -2.46
C GLU A 173 -44.87 -14.11 -1.78
N ALA A 174 -45.56 -14.43 -0.69
CA ALA A 174 -45.38 -15.65 0.09
C ALA A 174 -46.70 -16.42 0.18
N GLU A 175 -46.60 -17.74 0.28
CA GLU A 175 -47.76 -18.63 0.45
C GLU A 175 -47.59 -19.43 1.74
N GLU A 176 -48.63 -19.49 2.56
CA GLU A 176 -48.62 -20.23 3.81
C GLU A 176 -49.93 -20.99 4.01
N THR A 177 -49.82 -22.21 4.55
CA THR A 177 -50.95 -23.08 4.84
C THR A 177 -51.35 -22.95 6.30
N VAL A 178 -52.59 -22.53 6.56
CA VAL A 178 -53.14 -22.34 7.90
C VAL A 178 -54.28 -23.33 8.12
N THR A 179 -54.38 -23.88 9.34
CA THR A 179 -55.49 -24.73 9.76
C THR A 179 -56.60 -23.92 10.42
N ALA A 180 -57.84 -24.14 9.99
CA ALA A 180 -59.02 -23.49 10.55
C ALA A 180 -59.36 -24.09 11.93
N LYS A 181 -59.69 -23.24 12.90
CA LYS A 181 -60.25 -23.70 14.18
C LYS A 181 -61.77 -23.82 14.05
N LYS A 182 -62.36 -24.72 14.84
CA LYS A 182 -63.80 -24.95 14.89
C LYS A 182 -64.54 -23.64 15.18
N GLY A 183 -65.53 -23.29 14.35
CA GLY A 183 -66.35 -22.09 14.50
C GLY A 183 -65.78 -20.82 13.85
N GLU A 184 -64.64 -20.91 13.18
CA GLU A 184 -64.07 -19.78 12.44
C GLU A 184 -64.68 -19.65 11.03
N ASN A 185 -64.98 -18.43 10.62
CA ASN A 185 -65.30 -18.08 9.23
C ASN A 185 -64.07 -17.46 8.56
N GLN A 186 -64.15 -17.21 7.25
CA GLN A 186 -63.06 -16.63 6.46
C GLN A 186 -62.50 -15.33 7.09
N ASP A 187 -63.37 -14.45 7.58
CA ASP A 187 -62.96 -13.18 8.20
C ASP A 187 -62.17 -13.38 9.49
N LYS A 188 -62.61 -14.30 10.37
CA LYS A 188 -61.89 -14.64 11.61
C LYS A 188 -60.53 -15.26 11.32
N ILE A 189 -60.45 -16.15 10.33
CA ILE A 189 -59.18 -16.77 9.92
C ILE A 189 -58.23 -15.72 9.35
N THR A 190 -58.73 -14.85 8.48
CA THR A 190 -57.94 -13.79 7.87
C THR A 190 -57.47 -12.77 8.92
N ALA A 191 -58.33 -12.38 9.87
CA ALA A 191 -57.97 -11.49 10.96
C ALA A 191 -56.91 -12.10 11.89
N ARG A 192 -57.05 -13.38 12.23
CA ARG A 192 -56.04 -14.11 13.01
C ARG A 192 -54.70 -14.12 12.27
N PHE A 193 -54.71 -14.49 10.99
CA PHE A 193 -53.50 -14.54 10.16
C PHE A 193 -52.80 -13.17 10.05
N ILE A 194 -53.57 -12.10 9.83
CA ILE A 194 -53.07 -10.72 9.81
C ILE A 194 -52.39 -10.37 11.16
N SER A 195 -53.01 -10.74 12.28
CA SER A 195 -52.48 -10.46 13.61
C SER A 195 -51.20 -11.26 13.92
N GLU A 196 -51.16 -12.54 13.54
CA GLU A 196 -50.03 -13.45 13.77
C GLU A 196 -48.81 -13.01 12.95
N GLN A 197 -49.02 -12.69 11.67
CA GLN A 197 -47.96 -12.25 10.76
C GLN A 197 -47.66 -10.74 10.82
N LYS A 198 -48.33 -10.00 11.71
CA LYS A 198 -48.26 -8.52 11.83
C LYS A 198 -48.40 -7.80 10.48
N LEU A 199 -49.31 -8.30 9.66
CA LEU A 199 -49.57 -7.78 8.33
C LEU A 199 -50.61 -6.65 8.38
N LYS A 200 -50.74 -5.92 7.28
CA LYS A 200 -51.90 -5.09 7.01
C LYS A 200 -52.90 -5.88 6.18
N LYS A 201 -54.19 -5.55 6.29
CA LYS A 201 -55.27 -6.23 5.54
C LYS A 201 -55.02 -6.20 4.02
N GLU A 202 -54.46 -5.11 3.51
CA GLU A 202 -54.10 -4.90 2.10
C GLU A 202 -52.97 -5.81 1.58
N HIS A 203 -52.23 -6.48 2.46
CA HIS A 203 -51.16 -7.41 2.07
C HIS A 203 -51.64 -8.85 1.87
N VAL A 204 -52.88 -9.18 2.21
CA VAL A 204 -53.46 -10.50 1.93
C VAL A 204 -54.02 -10.47 0.50
N LEU A 205 -53.42 -11.26 -0.40
CA LEU A 205 -53.74 -11.26 -1.82
C LEU A 205 -54.88 -12.22 -2.15
N SER A 206 -54.84 -13.43 -1.58
CA SER A 206 -55.86 -14.43 -1.85
C SER A 206 -56.04 -15.42 -0.71
N TYR A 207 -57.26 -15.90 -0.56
CA TYR A 207 -57.66 -16.96 0.37
C TYR A 207 -58.23 -18.12 -0.45
N ILE A 208 -57.60 -19.29 -0.38
CA ILE A 208 -58.01 -20.47 -1.14
C ILE A 208 -58.15 -21.63 -0.14
N PRO A 209 -59.38 -21.99 0.27
CA PRO A 209 -59.60 -23.13 1.13
C PRO A 209 -59.59 -24.43 0.30
N ASP A 210 -59.06 -25.52 0.85
CA ASP A 210 -59.06 -26.81 0.15
C ASP A 210 -60.47 -27.40 0.00
N LYS A 211 -61.41 -26.99 0.86
CA LYS A 211 -62.85 -27.31 0.78
C LYS A 211 -63.67 -26.04 1.04
N ALA A 212 -64.74 -25.82 0.28
CA ALA A 212 -65.63 -24.69 0.52
C ALA A 212 -66.44 -24.88 1.81
N PHE A 213 -66.35 -23.94 2.75
CA PHE A 213 -67.14 -23.94 3.98
C PHE A 213 -67.60 -22.52 4.33
N LYS A 214 -68.75 -22.41 5.00
CA LYS A 214 -69.23 -21.13 5.57
C LYS A 214 -68.64 -20.89 6.96
N THR A 215 -68.56 -21.96 7.75
CA THR A 215 -67.96 -22.01 9.09
C THR A 215 -67.16 -23.29 9.20
N ALA A 216 -65.92 -23.18 9.65
CA ALA A 216 -65.00 -24.30 9.81
C ALA A 216 -65.49 -25.28 10.88
N VAL A 217 -65.47 -26.57 10.57
CA VAL A 217 -65.73 -27.65 11.53
C VAL A 217 -64.47 -27.93 12.36
N GLY A 218 -63.32 -27.42 11.91
CA GLY A 218 -62.01 -27.50 12.56
C GLY A 218 -61.12 -28.52 11.85
N GLY A 219 -59.86 -28.12 11.58
CA GLY A 219 -58.88 -28.95 10.89
C GLY A 219 -58.84 -28.76 9.37
N GLU A 220 -59.67 -27.89 8.78
CA GLU A 220 -59.57 -27.54 7.36
C GLU A 220 -58.27 -26.78 7.06
N THR A 221 -57.59 -27.15 5.98
CA THR A 221 -56.39 -26.48 5.48
C THR A 221 -56.72 -25.40 4.46
N ILE A 222 -56.05 -24.27 4.60
CA ILE A 222 -56.30 -23.07 3.81
C ILE A 222 -54.96 -22.50 3.35
N LYS A 223 -54.85 -22.22 2.05
CA LYS A 223 -53.70 -21.52 1.48
C LYS A 223 -53.98 -20.03 1.44
N ILE A 224 -53.13 -19.25 2.10
CA ILE A 224 -53.19 -17.80 2.10
C ILE A 224 -51.96 -17.27 1.36
N LYS A 225 -52.19 -16.48 0.31
CA LYS A 225 -51.12 -15.74 -0.39
C LYS A 225 -51.06 -14.32 0.15
N TYR A 226 -49.87 -13.85 0.49
CA TYR A 226 -49.69 -12.52 1.08
C TYR A 226 -48.36 -11.88 0.69
N ARG A 227 -48.30 -10.55 0.82
CA ARG A 227 -47.09 -9.75 0.64
C ARG A 227 -46.29 -9.70 1.93
N LYS A 228 -45.19 -10.44 1.97
CA LYS A 228 -44.24 -10.44 3.09
C LYS A 228 -43.18 -9.37 2.86
N LYS A 229 -42.98 -8.49 3.84
CA LYS A 229 -41.90 -7.52 3.80
C LYS A 229 -40.57 -8.25 3.99
N THR A 230 -39.65 -8.17 3.04
CA THR A 230 -38.35 -8.83 3.15
C THR A 230 -37.26 -7.88 3.61
N LYS A 231 -37.16 -6.69 3.01
CA LYS A 231 -36.09 -5.73 3.29
C LYS A 231 -36.58 -4.29 3.14
N ASP A 232 -36.00 -3.38 3.91
CA ASP A 232 -36.15 -1.95 3.67
C ASP A 232 -35.01 -1.47 2.78
N ILE A 233 -35.34 -0.90 1.63
CA ILE A 233 -34.36 -0.22 0.79
C ILE A 233 -34.33 1.24 1.22
N VAL A 234 -33.16 1.69 1.66
CA VAL A 234 -32.92 3.09 1.98
C VAL A 234 -32.31 3.74 0.75
N SER A 235 -33.02 4.71 0.17
CA SER A 235 -32.51 5.51 -0.92
C SER A 235 -32.40 6.98 -0.49
N PHE A 236 -31.40 7.65 -1.05
CA PHE A 236 -31.21 9.07 -0.90
C PHE A 236 -31.57 9.72 -2.22
N GLU A 237 -32.63 10.53 -2.22
CA GLU A 237 -33.03 11.26 -3.41
C GLU A 237 -31.91 12.25 -3.80
N LYS A 238 -31.52 12.26 -5.07
CA LYS A 238 -30.43 13.11 -5.56
C LYS A 238 -30.85 14.59 -5.44
N VAL A 239 -30.28 15.29 -4.47
CA VAL A 239 -30.49 16.73 -4.30
C VAL A 239 -29.85 17.50 -5.46
N LYS A 240 -30.61 18.37 -6.14
CA LYS A 240 -30.07 19.30 -7.15
C LYS A 240 -29.07 20.25 -6.46
N LYS A 241 -27.83 20.31 -6.97
CA LYS A 241 -26.72 21.09 -6.41
C LYS A 241 -27.13 22.55 -6.14
N TYR A 242 -27.02 22.99 -4.89
CA TYR A 242 -27.12 24.42 -4.54
C TYR A 242 -25.72 25.05 -4.59
N LYS A 243 -25.54 26.12 -5.36
CA LYS A 243 -24.30 26.91 -5.36
C LYS A 243 -24.39 27.98 -4.26
N SER A 244 -23.61 27.81 -3.20
CA SER A 244 -23.31 28.86 -2.24
C SER A 244 -22.24 29.78 -2.82
N LYS A 245 -22.50 31.09 -2.91
CA LYS A 245 -21.45 32.11 -3.07
C LYS A 245 -21.20 32.75 -1.71
N ARG A 246 -19.99 32.60 -1.18
CA ARG A 246 -19.53 33.38 -0.03
C ARG A 246 -19.36 34.83 -0.46
N LYS A 247 -20.14 35.75 0.11
CA LYS A 247 -19.66 37.11 0.38
C LYS A 247 -19.35 37.18 1.88
N SER A 248 -18.19 37.75 2.18
CA SER A 248 -17.66 37.99 3.52
C SER A 248 -18.75 38.37 4.52
N GLY A 249 -18.91 37.55 5.56
CA GLY A 249 -19.51 37.94 6.83
C GLY A 249 -20.99 37.64 7.06
N LEU A 250 -21.82 37.37 6.05
CA LEU A 250 -23.25 37.05 6.28
C LEU A 250 -23.82 36.15 5.18
N LEU A 251 -24.30 34.95 5.55
CA LEU A 251 -25.03 34.06 4.64
C LEU A 251 -26.44 34.60 4.41
N GLN A 252 -26.68 35.22 3.25
CA GLN A 252 -28.04 35.43 2.73
C GLN A 252 -28.33 34.39 1.64
N PHE A 253 -29.40 33.62 1.82
CA PHE A 253 -29.93 32.71 0.80
C PHE A 253 -30.96 33.46 -0.05
N THR A 254 -30.67 33.68 -1.33
CA THR A 254 -31.65 34.22 -2.28
C THR A 254 -32.14 33.11 -3.19
N MET A 255 -33.46 32.88 -3.21
CA MET A 255 -34.11 31.92 -4.11
C MET A 255 -34.14 32.47 -5.53
N GLY A 256 -33.30 31.91 -6.40
CA GLY A 256 -33.43 32.09 -7.85
C GLY A 256 -34.32 31.00 -8.43
N ILE A 257 -35.61 31.28 -8.61
CA ILE A 257 -36.50 30.44 -9.42
C ILE A 257 -36.15 30.72 -10.88
N LYS A 258 -35.71 29.70 -11.61
CA LYS A 258 -35.72 29.74 -13.08
C LYS A 258 -36.54 28.54 -13.54
N GLU A 259 -37.77 28.85 -13.96
CA GLU A 259 -38.72 27.93 -14.57
C GLU A 259 -38.14 27.44 -15.92
N ILE A 260 -38.35 26.16 -16.20
CA ILE A 260 -38.38 25.58 -17.55
C ILE A 260 -39.83 25.21 -17.79
#